data_AF-A0A2P5EQZ3-F1
#
_entry.id   AF-A0A2P5EQZ3-F1
#
_cell.length_a   1.000
_cell.length_b   1.000
_cell.length_c   1.000
_cell.angle_alpha   90.00
_cell.angle_beta   90.00
_cell.angle_gamma   90.00
#
_symmetry.space_group_name_H-M   'P 1'
#
loop_
_entity.id
_entity.type
_entity.pdbx_description
1 polymer ?
#
loop_
_entity_poly.entity_id
_entity_poly.type
_entity_poly.pdbx_seq_one_letter_code
_entity_poly.pdbx_strand_id
1 'polypeptide(L)'
;MMGNDDDGEPARLEFRSYTDDAWYSVRVVAEWVSGDVLRIKYCGFADENDSVFRANDFRDLKHMMDFASRFRPVSVQLQDSECSKVDDGLLVCASHYFMADDLRFYDALVEGVDRCEHSFENGEEECLCTFILSWLHGPNAGNVTAENIGHICRVQFSEEIDPVVASFLKTAREKLSIASCDSSSEVVTGITHNDHGEVPKLKIGQKLSFSHHLKQEKKCTKWFLSDTLPSKSGAVGYPCEKTGQETDFGGGGNYYLILIENLETGLTPLAIMEFLRTKVPVTCQALIFPCLSSDFFMRGSILLDSKRNFEMVCNFLDNPDQIIVSSSGRPWVITEKMIVHGSLRASIETLSLVSQKRDIGSSNELKVVRSGTDEYKVAKELSNMYREFSNHLKRLQKRLIVEEGNIWQQYNAKRRIRS
;
A
#
# COMPACT_ATOMS: atom_id res chain seq x y z
N MET A 1 21.49 10.35 38.47
CA MET A 1 20.91 9.37 39.40
C MET A 1 20.59 8.16 38.53
N MET A 2 21.43 7.13 38.63
CA MET A 2 21.32 5.93 37.78
C MET A 2 20.07 5.16 38.19
N GLY A 3 19.18 4.93 37.23
CA GLY A 3 17.90 4.24 37.42
C GLY A 3 17.83 2.99 36.56
N ASN A 4 18.14 1.87 37.21
CA ASN A 4 17.63 0.51 37.01
C ASN A 4 17.74 -0.13 35.61
N ASP A 5 18.79 -0.93 35.47
CA ASP A 5 18.82 -2.31 34.94
C ASP A 5 17.60 -2.72 34.08
N ASP A 6 17.69 -2.40 32.79
CA ASP A 6 16.95 -3.05 31.72
C ASP A 6 17.41 -4.52 31.66
N ASP A 7 16.55 -5.46 32.05
CA ASP A 7 16.78 -6.90 31.91
C ASP A 7 17.30 -7.18 30.49
N GLY A 8 18.55 -7.62 30.36
CA GLY A 8 19.36 -7.57 29.14
C GLY A 8 18.94 -8.45 27.95
N GLU A 9 17.64 -8.69 27.73
CA GLU A 9 17.13 -9.31 26.52
C GLU A 9 16.81 -8.23 25.46
N PRO A 10 17.40 -8.28 24.26
CA PRO A 10 17.15 -7.28 23.23
C PRO A 10 15.68 -7.27 22.82
N ALA A 11 15.13 -6.07 22.60
CA ALA A 11 13.78 -5.90 22.09
C ALA A 11 13.61 -6.65 20.75
N ARG A 12 12.56 -7.45 20.65
CA ARG A 12 12.24 -8.23 19.43
C ARG A 12 11.12 -7.60 18.61
N LEU A 13 10.37 -6.67 19.21
CA LEU A 13 9.22 -6.02 18.59
C LEU A 13 9.38 -4.51 18.60
N GLU A 14 8.78 -3.87 17.61
CA GLU A 14 8.46 -2.46 17.62
C GLU A 14 6.95 -2.24 17.50
N PHE A 15 6.49 -1.17 18.15
CA PHE A 15 5.09 -0.76 18.17
C PHE A 15 4.93 0.65 17.60
N ARG A 16 3.96 0.82 16.71
CA ARG A 16 3.59 2.12 16.16
C ARG A 16 2.60 2.82 17.07
N SER A 17 3.09 3.80 17.83
CA SER A 17 2.33 4.57 18.82
C SER A 17 1.08 5.24 18.23
N TYR A 18 -0.01 5.27 18.98
CA TYR A 18 -1.22 6.02 18.59
C TYR A 18 -1.06 7.54 18.78
N THR A 19 -0.14 7.97 19.62
CA THR A 19 0.00 9.38 20.03
C THR A 19 0.66 10.22 18.93
N ASP A 20 1.68 9.68 18.29
CA ASP A 20 2.54 10.39 17.36
C ASP A 20 2.89 9.58 16.11
N ASP A 21 2.33 8.38 15.98
CA ASP A 21 2.47 7.46 14.84
C ASP A 21 3.91 6.99 14.55
N ALA A 22 4.83 7.23 15.48
CA ALA A 22 6.21 6.77 15.40
C ALA A 22 6.35 5.30 15.85
N TRP A 23 7.35 4.62 15.31
CA TRP A 23 7.77 3.29 15.74
C TRP A 23 8.74 3.37 16.91
N TYR A 24 8.48 2.55 17.92
CA TYR A 24 9.32 2.40 19.10
C TYR A 24 9.63 0.94 19.36
N SER A 25 10.85 0.62 19.74
CA SER A 25 11.18 -0.70 20.28
C SER A 25 10.42 -0.93 21.58
N VAL A 26 9.77 -2.08 21.70
CA VAL A 26 8.92 -2.40 22.85
C VAL A 26 9.11 -3.82 23.36
N ARG A 27 8.73 -4.01 24.62
CA ARG A 27 8.45 -5.32 25.22
C ARG A 27 6.96 -5.40 25.54
N VAL A 28 6.38 -6.57 25.37
CA VAL A 28 4.96 -6.80 25.64
C VAL A 28 4.81 -7.74 26.83
N VAL A 29 3.90 -7.40 27.74
CA VAL A 29 3.60 -8.20 28.92
C VAL A 29 2.09 -8.41 28.98
N ALA A 30 1.67 -9.68 29.00
CA ALA A 30 0.30 -10.01 29.35
C ALA A 30 0.14 -9.91 30.87
N GLU A 31 -0.72 -9.01 31.32
CA GLU A 31 -1.08 -8.90 32.72
C GLU A 31 -2.33 -9.72 33.00
N TRP A 32 -2.41 -10.24 34.23
CA TRP A 32 -3.48 -11.10 34.75
C TRP A 32 -3.51 -12.50 34.13
N VAL A 33 -3.98 -13.47 34.92
CA VAL A 33 -3.99 -14.90 34.57
C VAL A 33 -4.84 -15.19 33.33
N SER A 34 -5.82 -14.33 33.01
CA SER A 34 -6.67 -14.45 31.83
C SER A 34 -6.09 -13.86 30.54
N GLY A 35 -4.95 -13.14 30.58
CA GLY A 35 -4.40 -12.46 29.42
C GLY A 35 -5.30 -11.35 28.86
N ASP A 36 -6.14 -10.77 29.71
CA ASP A 36 -7.15 -9.77 29.34
C ASP A 36 -6.58 -8.35 29.16
N VAL A 37 -5.34 -8.14 29.62
CA VAL A 37 -4.68 -6.84 29.58
C VAL A 37 -3.29 -7.03 28.98
N LEU A 38 -2.99 -6.23 27.95
CA LEU A 38 -1.67 -6.16 27.36
C LEU A 38 -1.02 -4.84 27.74
N ARG A 39 0.15 -4.92 28.36
CA ARG A 39 1.02 -3.78 28.61
C ARG A 39 2.14 -3.76 27.57
N ILE A 40 2.30 -2.61 26.93
CA ILE A 40 3.40 -2.30 26.02
C ILE A 40 4.39 -1.42 26.79
N LYS A 41 5.59 -1.96 27.02
CA LYS A 41 6.71 -1.26 27.64
C LYS A 41 7.64 -0.69 26.58
N TYR A 42 7.85 0.61 26.58
CA TYR A 42 8.74 1.26 25.61
C TYR A 42 10.19 1.16 26.06
N CYS A 43 11.05 0.56 25.24
CA CYS A 43 12.46 0.38 25.58
C CYS A 43 13.17 1.72 25.73
N GLY A 44 13.92 1.90 26.82
CA GLY A 44 14.61 3.16 27.13
C GLY A 44 13.73 4.23 27.77
N PHE A 45 12.45 3.94 28.04
CA PHE A 45 11.52 4.83 28.75
C PHE A 45 11.09 4.22 30.08
N ALA A 46 10.72 5.07 31.04
CA ALA A 46 10.20 4.63 32.32
C ALA A 46 8.77 4.06 32.18
N ASP A 47 8.41 3.12 33.07
CA ASP A 47 7.11 2.41 33.11
C ASP A 47 5.89 3.36 33.14
N GLU A 48 6.06 4.63 33.53
CA GLU A 48 4.96 5.62 33.47
C GLU A 48 4.51 5.94 32.03
N ASN A 49 5.35 5.65 31.03
CA ASN A 49 5.05 5.85 29.61
C ASN A 49 4.41 4.61 28.97
N ASP A 50 4.26 3.51 29.71
CA ASP A 50 3.70 2.27 29.20
C ASP A 50 2.27 2.47 28.69
N SER A 51 1.94 1.80 27.59
CA SER A 51 0.57 1.78 27.06
C SER A 51 -0.14 0.51 27.50
N VAL A 52 -1.32 0.65 28.11
CA VAL A 52 -2.11 -0.48 28.63
C VAL A 52 -3.40 -0.61 27.83
N PHE A 53 -3.65 -1.80 27.29
CA PHE A 53 -4.84 -2.11 26.49
C PHE A 53 -5.62 -3.25 27.12
N ARG A 54 -6.93 -3.12 27.22
CA ARG A 54 -7.81 -4.20 27.71
C ARG A 54 -8.53 -4.84 26.53
N ALA A 55 -8.72 -6.16 26.62
CA ALA A 55 -9.46 -6.93 25.63
C ALA A 55 -10.90 -6.40 25.37
N ASN A 56 -11.50 -5.72 26.36
CA ASN A 56 -12.83 -5.13 26.27
C ASN A 56 -12.86 -3.76 25.56
N ASP A 57 -11.70 -3.13 25.31
CA ASP A 57 -11.63 -1.78 24.73
C ASP A 57 -11.86 -1.80 23.20
N PHE A 58 -11.83 -2.99 22.59
CA PHE A 58 -12.09 -3.16 21.17
C PHE A 58 -13.58 -3.09 20.87
N ARG A 59 -13.96 -2.19 19.96
CA ARG A 59 -15.37 -1.95 19.57
C ARG A 59 -15.85 -2.91 18.49
N ASP A 60 -14.94 -3.27 17.60
CA ASP A 60 -15.21 -4.12 16.46
C ASP A 60 -13.91 -4.81 15.99
N LEU A 61 -14.07 -5.74 15.05
CA LEU A 61 -12.95 -6.47 14.46
C LEU A 61 -11.95 -5.55 13.75
N LYS A 62 -12.39 -4.40 13.25
CA LYS A 62 -11.53 -3.45 12.53
C LYS A 62 -10.57 -2.75 13.49
N HIS A 63 -11.04 -2.30 14.66
CA HIS A 63 -10.20 -1.71 15.71
C HIS A 63 -9.14 -2.71 16.19
N MET A 64 -9.53 -3.98 16.37
CA MET A 64 -8.61 -5.04 16.77
C MET A 64 -7.55 -5.35 15.69
N MET A 65 -7.93 -5.32 14.41
CA MET A 65 -6.98 -5.53 13.30
C MET A 65 -6.04 -4.33 13.11
N ASP A 66 -6.51 -3.10 13.33
CA ASP A 66 -5.65 -1.91 13.36
C ASP A 66 -4.59 -2.03 14.46
N PHE A 67 -5.00 -2.41 15.67
CA PHE A 67 -4.09 -2.65 16.80
C PHE A 67 -3.03 -3.71 16.48
N ALA A 68 -3.45 -4.86 15.93
CA ALA A 68 -2.53 -5.91 15.53
C ALA A 68 -1.51 -5.43 14.49
N SER A 69 -1.93 -4.57 13.55
CA SER A 69 -1.05 -4.04 12.49
C SER A 69 0.00 -3.03 12.97
N ARG A 70 -0.10 -2.59 14.24
CA ARG A 70 0.87 -1.69 14.86
C ARG A 70 2.04 -2.42 15.50
N PHE A 71 2.13 -3.74 15.39
CA PHE A 71 3.28 -4.53 15.84
C PHE A 71 4.02 -5.14 14.66
N ARG A 72 5.35 -5.13 14.73
CA ARG A 72 6.21 -5.91 13.82
C ARG A 72 7.56 -6.20 14.49
N PRO A 73 8.39 -7.09 13.90
CA PRO A 73 9.76 -7.27 14.39
C PRO A 73 10.57 -5.97 14.25
N VAL A 74 11.51 -5.75 15.17
CA VAL A 74 12.37 -4.56 15.16
C VAL A 74 13.06 -4.38 13.81
N SER A 75 13.01 -3.17 13.25
CA SER A 75 13.68 -2.84 12.00
C SER A 75 15.20 -2.87 12.16
N VAL A 76 15.93 -3.33 11.14
CA VAL A 76 17.40 -3.51 11.21
C VAL A 76 18.10 -2.33 10.54
N GLN A 77 19.02 -1.68 11.24
CA GLN A 77 19.84 -0.61 10.66
C GLN A 77 20.65 -1.14 9.48
N LEU A 78 20.53 -0.48 8.33
CA LEU A 78 21.34 -0.79 7.15
C LEU A 78 22.77 -0.30 7.35
N GLN A 79 23.74 -1.15 7.02
CA GLN A 79 25.15 -0.78 7.05
C GLN A 79 25.59 -0.21 5.70
N ASP A 80 26.69 0.53 5.67
CA ASP A 80 27.20 1.23 4.48
C ASP A 80 27.43 0.29 3.29
N SER A 81 28.04 -0.87 3.54
CA SER A 81 28.21 -1.95 2.54
C SER A 81 26.91 -2.54 2.00
N GLU A 82 25.79 -2.33 2.69
CA GLU A 82 24.47 -2.82 2.33
C GLU A 82 23.65 -1.82 1.50
N CYS A 83 24.18 -0.63 1.17
CA CYS A 83 23.51 0.37 0.33
C CYS A 83 23.00 -0.21 -1.00
N SER A 84 23.71 -1.22 -1.50
CA SER A 84 23.40 -1.88 -2.75
C SER A 84 22.11 -2.69 -2.73
N LYS A 85 21.66 -3.07 -1.53
CA LYS A 85 20.42 -3.85 -1.27
C LYS A 85 19.18 -2.95 -1.16
N VAL A 86 19.35 -1.64 -1.29
CA VAL A 86 18.27 -0.67 -1.23
C VAL A 86 17.90 -0.26 -2.66
N ASP A 87 16.70 -0.63 -3.06
CA ASP A 87 16.15 -0.41 -4.39
C ASP A 87 14.81 0.33 -4.30
N ASP A 88 14.40 0.92 -5.42
CA ASP A 88 13.13 1.61 -5.56
C ASP A 88 11.95 0.68 -5.16
N GLY A 89 11.01 1.24 -4.41
CA GLY A 89 9.86 0.55 -3.83
C GLY A 89 10.13 -0.18 -2.51
N LEU A 90 11.36 -0.19 -1.99
CA LEU A 90 11.66 -0.82 -0.70
C LEU A 90 11.00 -0.05 0.45
N LEU A 91 10.29 -0.78 1.32
CA LEU A 91 9.76 -0.24 2.58
C LEU A 91 10.88 -0.14 3.61
N VAL A 92 11.09 1.05 4.14
CA VAL A 92 12.09 1.34 5.15
C VAL A 92 11.46 2.07 6.34
N CYS A 93 12.09 1.90 7.51
CA CYS A 93 11.79 2.67 8.71
C CYS A 93 12.88 3.73 8.83
N ALA A 94 12.54 4.99 8.55
CA ALA A 94 13.46 6.09 8.47
C ALA A 94 13.34 7.01 9.68
N SER A 95 14.47 7.55 10.10
CA SER A 95 14.55 8.45 11.25
C SER A 95 14.30 9.90 10.85
N HIS A 96 13.58 10.64 11.70
CA HIS A 96 13.28 12.05 11.52
C HIS A 96 13.53 12.82 12.81
N TYR A 97 14.25 13.93 12.69
CA TYR A 97 14.56 14.83 13.81
C TYR A 97 13.49 15.92 13.93
N PHE A 98 12.89 16.03 15.11
CA PHE A 98 12.05 17.17 15.46
C PHE A 98 12.84 18.27 16.18
N MET A 99 13.77 17.87 17.04
CA MET A 99 14.71 18.71 17.80
C MET A 99 16.05 17.98 17.91
N ALA A 100 17.08 18.63 18.49
CA ALA A 100 18.43 18.09 18.55
C ALA A 100 18.53 16.71 19.25
N ASP A 101 17.57 16.37 20.10
CA ASP A 101 17.50 15.17 20.93
C ASP A 101 16.22 14.33 20.72
N ASP A 102 15.35 14.73 19.79
CA ASP A 102 14.08 14.04 19.53
C ASP A 102 14.13 13.40 18.13
N LEU A 103 14.64 12.16 18.11
CA LEU A 103 14.73 11.30 16.93
C LEU A 103 13.62 10.26 16.95
N ARG A 104 12.76 10.28 15.93
CA ARG A 104 11.64 9.34 15.81
C ARG A 104 11.67 8.60 14.50
N PHE A 105 11.06 7.43 14.46
CA PHE A 105 11.12 6.54 13.30
C PHE A 105 9.75 6.38 12.66
N TYR A 106 9.69 6.51 11.34
CA TYR A 106 8.46 6.39 10.56
C TYR A 106 8.69 5.59 9.30
N ASP A 107 7.63 5.04 8.71
CA ASP A 107 7.79 4.28 7.47
C ASP A 107 7.84 5.20 6.26
N ALA A 108 8.71 4.85 5.32
CA ALA A 108 8.82 5.46 4.02
C ALA A 108 9.06 4.41 2.94
N LEU A 109 8.73 4.75 1.69
CA LEU A 109 9.15 4.00 0.51
C LEU A 109 10.37 4.68 -0.10
N VAL A 110 11.34 3.89 -0.51
CA VAL A 110 12.43 4.37 -1.36
C VAL A 110 11.87 4.65 -2.75
N GLU A 111 11.87 5.89 -3.21
CA GLU A 111 11.42 6.27 -4.57
C GLU A 111 12.57 6.29 -5.58
N GLY A 112 13.80 6.39 -5.09
CA GLY A 112 14.99 6.51 -5.91
C GLY A 112 16.25 6.44 -5.06
N VAL A 113 17.36 6.04 -5.67
CA VAL A 113 18.68 6.07 -5.04
C VAL A 113 19.66 6.80 -5.94
N ASP A 114 20.22 7.89 -5.44
CA ASP A 114 21.37 8.55 -6.07
C ASP A 114 22.64 7.86 -5.58
N ARG A 115 23.20 7.00 -6.44
CA ARG A 115 24.34 6.14 -6.11
C ARG A 115 25.64 6.93 -6.29
N CYS A 116 26.42 7.01 -5.22
CA CYS A 116 27.73 7.66 -5.19
C CYS A 116 28.85 6.64 -4.99
N GLU A 117 30.06 6.97 -5.42
CA GLU A 117 31.25 6.24 -4.97
C GLU A 117 31.41 6.43 -3.46
N HIS A 118 31.76 5.35 -2.77
CA HIS A 118 31.97 5.37 -1.32
C HIS A 118 33.34 5.98 -0.97
N SER A 119 33.39 6.70 0.15
CA SER A 119 34.63 7.12 0.78
C SER A 119 35.14 6.02 1.72
N PHE A 120 36.43 6.11 2.07
CA PHE A 120 37.03 5.26 3.09
C PHE A 120 37.78 6.14 4.08
N GLU A 121 37.26 6.27 5.30
CA GLU A 121 37.91 6.99 6.38
C GLU A 121 38.51 5.96 7.36
N ASN A 122 39.81 6.06 7.64
CA ASN A 122 40.53 5.12 8.52
C ASN A 122 40.40 3.63 8.16
N GLY A 123 40.03 3.31 6.91
CA GLY A 123 39.82 1.94 6.43
C GLY A 123 38.40 1.42 6.62
N GLU A 124 37.48 2.23 7.17
CA GLU A 124 36.06 1.93 7.23
C GLU A 124 35.34 2.56 6.02
N GLU A 125 34.42 1.79 5.42
CA GLU A 125 33.62 2.22 4.27
C GLU A 125 32.55 3.20 4.71
N GLU A 126 32.48 4.34 4.04
CA GLU A 126 31.46 5.38 4.26
C GLU A 126 30.59 5.52 3.01
N CYS A 127 29.29 5.25 3.18
CA CYS A 127 28.31 5.35 2.11
C CYS A 127 27.87 6.80 1.90
N LEU A 128 28.16 7.32 0.71
CA LEU A 128 27.75 8.66 0.28
C LEU A 128 26.47 8.66 -0.58
N CYS A 129 25.81 7.50 -0.73
CA CYS A 129 24.57 7.39 -1.49
C CYS A 129 23.44 8.17 -0.79
N THR A 130 22.58 8.79 -1.61
CA THR A 130 21.39 9.48 -1.13
C THR A 130 20.15 8.70 -1.50
N PHE A 131 19.28 8.44 -0.52
CA PHE A 131 18.04 7.68 -0.70
C PHE A 131 16.87 8.65 -0.66
N ILE A 132 16.06 8.63 -1.72
CA ILE A 132 14.89 9.48 -1.85
C ILE A 132 13.71 8.73 -1.22
N LEU A 133 13.15 9.29 -0.15
CA LEU A 133 12.15 8.63 0.68
C LEU A 133 10.80 9.33 0.59
N SER A 134 9.76 8.61 0.17
CA SER A 134 8.36 9.06 0.29
C SER A 134 7.75 8.53 1.59
N TRP A 135 7.49 9.43 2.53
CA TRP A 135 7.00 9.09 3.87
C TRP A 135 5.54 8.64 3.84
N LEU A 136 5.25 7.49 4.44
CA LEU A 136 3.92 6.89 4.46
C LEU A 136 3.05 7.43 5.60
N HIS A 137 3.68 7.83 6.70
CA HIS A 137 3.00 8.33 7.89
C HIS A 137 3.89 9.26 8.71
N GLY A 138 3.40 9.71 9.86
CA GLY A 138 4.08 10.69 10.69
C GLY A 138 4.02 12.13 10.16
N PRO A 139 4.91 13.02 10.63
CA PRO A 139 4.87 14.45 10.32
C PRO A 139 5.13 14.78 8.85
N ASN A 140 5.89 13.92 8.16
CA ASN A 140 6.28 14.09 6.77
C ASN A 140 5.39 13.31 5.81
N ALA A 141 4.31 12.67 6.28
CA ALA A 141 3.44 11.85 5.46
C ALA A 141 3.05 12.54 4.14
N GLY A 142 3.32 11.86 3.02
CA GLY A 142 3.06 12.36 1.66
C GLY A 142 4.11 13.32 1.10
N ASN A 143 5.14 13.69 1.88
CA ASN A 143 6.31 14.42 1.40
C ASN A 143 7.42 13.47 0.99
N VAL A 144 8.38 14.00 0.23
CA VAL A 144 9.60 13.30 -0.16
C VAL A 144 10.81 13.98 0.47
N THR A 145 11.71 13.22 1.08
CA THR A 145 13.00 13.72 1.59
C THR A 145 14.17 12.92 1.03
N ALA A 146 15.37 13.42 1.24
CA ALA A 146 16.62 12.77 0.85
C ALA A 146 17.40 12.47 2.12
N GLU A 147 17.68 11.20 2.36
CA GLU A 147 18.36 10.72 3.57
C GLU A 147 19.59 9.88 3.21
N ASN A 148 20.51 9.78 4.16
CA ASN A 148 21.68 8.89 4.06
C ASN A 148 21.35 7.51 4.66
N ILE A 149 22.17 6.50 4.35
CA ILE A 149 21.92 5.12 4.79
C ILE A 149 21.79 4.98 6.31
N GLY A 150 22.56 5.75 7.09
CA GLY A 150 22.54 5.72 8.55
C GLY A 150 21.21 6.12 9.16
N HIS A 151 20.33 6.81 8.41
CA HIS A 151 19.00 7.21 8.85
C HIS A 151 17.91 6.20 8.49
N ILE A 152 18.28 5.05 7.91
CA ILE A 152 17.35 4.11 7.28
C ILE A 152 17.54 2.72 7.89
N CYS A 153 16.45 2.16 8.39
CA CYS A 153 16.37 0.78 8.83
C CYS A 153 15.54 -0.05 7.85
N ARG A 154 15.99 -1.26 7.54
CA ARG A 154 15.23 -2.24 6.77
C ARG A 154 14.09 -2.78 7.63
N VAL A 155 12.85 -2.61 7.15
CA VAL A 155 11.68 -3.20 7.80
C VAL A 155 11.72 -4.71 7.68
N GLN A 156 11.47 -5.40 8.79
CA GLN A 156 11.36 -6.85 8.84
C GLN A 156 9.90 -7.28 8.75
N PHE A 157 9.66 -8.38 8.04
CA PHE A 157 8.36 -9.02 7.96
C PHE A 157 8.44 -10.38 8.63
N SER A 158 7.44 -10.71 9.45
CA SER A 158 7.28 -12.03 10.07
C SER A 158 5.84 -12.46 9.84
N GLU A 159 5.61 -13.66 9.30
CA GLU A 159 4.24 -14.20 9.18
C GLU A 159 3.62 -14.50 10.55
N GLU A 160 4.44 -14.59 11.60
CA GLU A 160 4.01 -14.89 12.96
C GLU A 160 3.98 -13.61 13.80
N ILE A 161 2.83 -13.37 14.44
CA ILE A 161 2.68 -12.34 15.47
C ILE A 161 3.29 -12.88 16.76
N ASP A 162 3.88 -12.00 17.55
CA ASP A 162 4.41 -12.34 18.87
C ASP A 162 3.38 -13.15 19.70
N PRO A 163 3.79 -14.25 20.35
CA PRO A 163 2.87 -15.14 21.07
C PRO A 163 2.03 -14.43 22.14
N VAL A 164 2.59 -13.42 22.82
CA VAL A 164 1.88 -12.67 23.87
C VAL A 164 0.81 -11.78 23.24
N VAL A 165 1.15 -11.06 22.17
CA VAL A 165 0.19 -10.24 21.40
C VAL A 165 -0.91 -11.13 20.78
N ALA A 166 -0.53 -12.28 20.21
CA ALA A 166 -1.46 -13.22 19.61
C ALA A 166 -2.46 -13.80 20.64
N SER A 167 -1.97 -14.14 21.83
CA SER A 167 -2.81 -14.60 22.95
C SER A 167 -3.83 -13.52 23.36
N PHE A 168 -3.37 -12.28 23.56
CA PHE A 168 -4.24 -11.16 23.88
C PHE A 168 -5.31 -10.88 22.81
N LEU A 169 -4.92 -10.90 21.51
CA LEU A 169 -5.84 -10.71 20.40
C LEU A 169 -6.90 -11.81 20.31
N LYS A 170 -6.55 -13.05 20.67
CA LYS A 170 -7.50 -14.16 20.76
C LYS A 170 -8.55 -13.87 21.84
N THR A 171 -8.10 -13.49 23.03
CA THR A 171 -8.99 -13.11 24.14
C THR A 171 -9.91 -11.94 23.77
N ALA A 172 -9.39 -10.90 23.12
CA ALA A 172 -10.19 -9.77 22.62
C ALA A 172 -11.27 -10.21 21.61
N ARG A 173 -10.93 -11.11 20.69
CA ARG A 173 -11.89 -11.64 19.70
C ARG A 173 -13.01 -12.45 20.34
N GLU A 174 -12.70 -13.28 21.34
CA GLU A 174 -13.70 -14.07 22.06
C GLU A 174 -14.72 -13.16 22.74
N LYS A 175 -14.26 -12.09 23.39
CA LYS A 175 -15.15 -11.12 24.05
C LYS A 175 -16.00 -10.31 23.09
N LEU A 176 -15.45 -9.91 21.94
CA LEU A 176 -16.22 -9.28 20.86
C LEU A 176 -17.35 -10.18 20.34
N SER A 177 -17.11 -11.49 20.27
CA SER A 177 -18.10 -12.47 19.81
C SER A 177 -19.23 -12.64 20.82
N ILE A 178 -18.90 -12.70 22.12
CA ILE A 178 -19.89 -12.79 23.21
C ILE A 178 -20.79 -11.54 23.23
N ALA A 179 -20.20 -10.35 23.13
CA ALA A 179 -20.96 -9.08 23.11
C ALA A 179 -21.93 -8.98 21.91
N SER A 180 -21.58 -9.60 20.78
CA SER A 180 -22.46 -9.67 19.60
C SER A 180 -23.63 -10.64 19.77
N CYS A 181 -23.49 -11.69 20.58
CA CYS A 181 -24.55 -12.66 20.86
C CYS A 181 -25.56 -12.11 21.89
N ASP A 182 -25.10 -11.33 22.87
CA ASP A 182 -25.96 -10.67 23.87
C ASP A 182 -26.89 -9.61 23.26
N SER A 183 -26.64 -9.19 22.01
CA SER A 183 -27.47 -8.24 21.27
C SER A 183 -28.68 -8.89 20.58
N SER A 184 -28.76 -10.23 20.58
CA SER A 184 -29.85 -11.00 19.96
C SER A 184 -30.33 -12.13 20.87
N SER A 185 -31.42 -11.83 21.59
CA SER A 185 -32.37 -12.75 22.25
C SER A 185 -32.02 -13.37 23.60
N GLU A 186 -33.02 -13.22 24.48
CA GLU A 186 -33.34 -14.03 25.65
C GLU A 186 -33.33 -15.55 25.35
N VAL A 187 -32.76 -16.30 26.31
CA VAL A 187 -33.04 -17.68 26.75
C VAL A 187 -33.04 -18.80 25.70
N VAL A 188 -32.13 -19.77 25.85
CA VAL A 188 -32.41 -21.15 26.32
C VAL A 188 -31.09 -21.84 26.71
N THR A 189 -31.13 -22.49 27.87
CA THR A 189 -30.14 -23.34 28.51
C THR A 189 -29.66 -24.52 27.65
N GLY A 190 -28.37 -24.83 27.73
CA GLY A 190 -27.81 -26.09 27.22
C GLY A 190 -26.31 -26.22 27.50
N ILE A 191 -25.97 -26.87 28.62
CA ILE A 191 -24.60 -27.24 29.00
C ILE A 191 -24.06 -28.29 28.00
N THR A 192 -22.81 -28.14 27.58
CA THR A 192 -21.88 -29.29 27.44
C THR A 192 -20.44 -28.81 27.51
N HIS A 193 -19.69 -29.44 28.42
CA HIS A 193 -18.25 -29.30 28.65
C HIS A 193 -17.47 -30.40 27.91
N ASN A 194 -16.17 -30.13 27.71
CA ASN A 194 -15.05 -31.01 27.34
C ASN A 194 -14.87 -31.27 25.83
N ASP A 195 -13.66 -31.33 25.24
CA ASP A 195 -12.32 -31.49 25.83
C ASP A 195 -11.18 -31.12 24.84
N HIS A 196 -9.98 -30.97 25.42
CA HIS A 196 -8.64 -31.16 24.85
C HIS A 196 -8.10 -30.23 23.72
N GLY A 197 -7.28 -29.26 24.15
CA GLY A 197 -5.82 -29.48 24.11
C GLY A 197 -5.10 -29.37 22.76
N GLU A 198 -5.28 -28.28 22.01
CA GLU A 198 -4.26 -27.79 21.07
C GLU A 198 -4.36 -26.27 20.97
N VAL A 199 -3.22 -25.57 21.06
CA VAL A 199 -3.14 -24.13 20.81
C VAL A 199 -3.50 -23.91 19.33
N PRO A 200 -4.60 -23.20 19.00
CA PRO A 200 -4.91 -22.92 17.60
C PRO A 200 -3.83 -21.98 17.08
N LYS A 201 -3.03 -22.43 16.11
CA LYS A 201 -2.12 -21.57 15.34
C LYS A 201 -2.96 -20.57 14.57
N LEU A 202 -3.16 -19.38 15.15
CA LEU A 202 -3.86 -18.29 14.50
C LEU A 202 -2.96 -17.78 13.37
N LYS A 203 -3.05 -18.39 12.19
CA LYS A 203 -2.52 -17.82 10.95
C LYS A 203 -3.33 -16.58 10.62
N ILE A 204 -3.00 -15.47 11.28
CA ILE A 204 -3.33 -14.15 10.76
C ILE A 204 -2.38 -14.00 9.58
N GLY A 205 -2.87 -14.32 8.37
CA GLY A 205 -2.26 -13.75 7.19
C GLY A 205 -2.22 -12.25 7.44
N GLN A 206 -1.03 -11.71 7.65
CA GLN A 206 -0.80 -10.30 7.91
C GLN A 206 -1.22 -9.53 6.66
N LYS A 207 -2.53 -9.32 6.49
CA LYS A 207 -3.06 -8.15 5.81
C LYS A 207 -2.75 -7.00 6.74
N LEU A 208 -1.51 -6.52 6.67
CA LEU A 208 -1.14 -5.20 7.13
C LEU A 208 -2.25 -4.25 6.65
N SER A 209 -2.79 -3.51 7.62
CA SER A 209 -3.77 -2.46 7.44
C SER A 209 -3.16 -1.31 6.63
N PHE A 210 -2.89 -1.55 5.33
CA PHE A 210 -2.55 -0.53 4.35
C PHE A 210 -3.75 0.40 4.04
N SER A 211 -4.92 0.10 4.60
CA SER A 211 -6.18 0.78 4.32
C SER A 211 -6.52 1.96 5.23
N HIS A 212 -5.71 2.29 6.25
CA HIS A 212 -6.04 3.39 7.18
C HIS A 212 -5.33 4.73 6.91
N HIS A 213 -4.29 4.78 6.07
CA HIS A 213 -3.67 6.05 5.63
C HIS A 213 -4.23 6.63 4.33
N LEU A 214 -5.17 5.95 3.67
CA LEU A 214 -5.92 6.51 2.53
C LEU A 214 -6.96 7.57 2.97
N LYS A 215 -6.97 7.97 4.25
CA LYS A 215 -7.86 9.00 4.81
C LYS A 215 -7.09 10.06 5.59
N GLN A 216 -6.18 10.75 4.91
CA GLN A 216 -5.94 12.15 5.21
C GLN A 216 -5.78 12.94 3.91
N GLU A 217 -6.90 13.06 3.19
CA GLU A 217 -7.04 14.03 2.11
C GLU A 217 -7.07 15.44 2.69
N LYS A 218 -5.88 16.03 2.83
CA LYS A 218 -5.67 17.47 2.72
C LYS A 218 -4.37 17.75 1.97
N LYS A 219 -4.36 17.42 0.68
CA LYS A 219 -3.82 18.18 -0.46
C LYS A 219 -3.73 17.25 -1.65
N CYS A 220 -4.09 17.79 -2.80
CA CYS A 220 -4.23 17.06 -4.05
C CYS A 220 -2.82 16.73 -4.61
N THR A 221 -2.31 15.52 -4.39
CA THR A 221 -1.08 15.01 -5.03
C THR A 221 -1.23 13.49 -5.29
N LYS A 222 -1.61 13.04 -6.49
CA LYS A 222 -0.81 12.90 -7.72
C LYS A 222 0.02 11.59 -7.71
N TRP A 223 -0.51 10.54 -8.34
CA TRP A 223 0.28 9.41 -8.86
C TRP A 223 0.84 9.81 -10.23
N PHE A 224 2.12 9.54 -10.49
CA PHE A 224 2.62 8.72 -11.60
C PHE A 224 4.15 8.50 -11.51
N LEU A 225 4.56 7.24 -11.66
CA LEU A 225 5.93 6.78 -11.94
C LEU A 225 6.07 6.40 -13.43
N SER A 226 7.31 6.45 -13.88
CA SER A 226 7.81 6.61 -15.25
C SER A 226 7.51 5.48 -16.25
N ASP A 227 7.35 5.87 -17.52
CA ASP A 227 7.43 5.00 -18.70
C ASP A 227 8.77 4.27 -18.78
N THR A 228 8.76 2.93 -18.82
CA THR A 228 9.80 2.16 -19.53
C THR A 228 9.23 0.83 -20.03
N LEU A 229 8.77 0.82 -21.28
CA LEU A 229 8.72 -0.42 -22.08
C LEU A 229 9.82 -0.33 -23.15
N PRO A 230 10.69 -1.34 -23.32
CA PRO A 230 11.76 -1.27 -24.31
C PRO A 230 11.18 -1.41 -25.72
N SER A 231 11.33 -0.36 -26.53
CA SER A 231 11.21 -0.45 -27.98
C SER A 231 12.40 -1.23 -28.55
N LYS A 232 12.15 -2.30 -29.31
CA LYS A 232 13.13 -2.82 -30.27
C LYS A 232 12.46 -3.20 -31.59
N SER A 233 12.70 -2.38 -32.59
CA SER A 233 12.59 -2.70 -34.01
C SER A 233 13.84 -3.43 -34.50
N GLY A 234 13.67 -4.49 -35.31
CA GLY A 234 14.61 -4.81 -36.39
C GLY A 234 15.49 -6.07 -36.26
N ALA A 235 14.94 -7.18 -36.77
CA ALA A 235 15.55 -8.07 -37.78
C ALA A 235 16.34 -9.36 -37.38
N VAL A 236 15.79 -10.47 -37.92
CA VAL A 236 16.38 -11.74 -38.40
C VAL A 236 16.69 -12.87 -37.39
N GLY A 237 15.95 -14.00 -37.55
CA GLY A 237 16.59 -15.32 -37.69
C GLY A 237 16.22 -16.47 -36.72
N TYR A 238 15.13 -17.16 -37.04
CA TYR A 238 14.80 -18.60 -36.79
C TYR A 238 14.30 -19.11 -35.42
N PRO A 239 13.40 -20.14 -35.46
CA PRO A 239 12.51 -20.51 -34.37
C PRO A 239 13.03 -21.69 -33.54
N CYS A 240 12.61 -21.78 -32.28
CA CYS A 240 12.62 -23.05 -31.56
C CYS A 240 11.27 -23.24 -30.89
N GLU A 241 10.45 -24.09 -31.50
CA GLU A 241 9.34 -24.77 -30.86
C GLU A 241 9.86 -25.53 -29.64
N LYS A 242 9.28 -25.26 -28.48
CA LYS A 242 9.08 -26.29 -27.46
C LYS A 242 7.65 -26.20 -26.95
N THR A 243 6.84 -27.06 -27.55
CA THR A 243 5.61 -27.59 -26.98
C THR A 243 5.92 -28.12 -25.57
N GLY A 244 5.41 -27.44 -24.56
CA GLY A 244 5.41 -27.90 -23.18
C GLY A 244 4.11 -27.42 -22.56
N GLN A 245 3.16 -28.34 -22.39
CA GLN A 245 1.97 -28.12 -21.60
C GLN A 245 2.40 -27.72 -20.18
N GLU A 246 2.14 -26.48 -19.78
CA GLU A 246 2.14 -26.13 -18.37
C GLU A 246 0.70 -26.17 -17.87
N THR A 247 0.43 -27.27 -17.17
CA THR A 247 -0.63 -27.38 -16.18
C THR A 247 -0.58 -26.20 -15.21
N ASP A 248 -1.69 -25.49 -15.14
CA ASP A 248 -2.05 -24.54 -14.09
C ASP A 248 -2.03 -25.24 -12.72
N PHE A 249 -1.27 -24.69 -11.77
CA PHE A 249 -1.53 -24.59 -10.32
C PHE A 249 -0.30 -23.96 -9.61
N GLY A 250 -0.46 -22.76 -9.02
CA GLY A 250 0.34 -22.35 -7.85
C GLY A 250 1.14 -21.04 -7.92
N GLY A 251 0.50 -19.92 -7.55
CA GLY A 251 1.05 -18.95 -6.59
C GLY A 251 2.17 -17.96 -6.98
N GLY A 252 2.69 -17.97 -8.21
CA GLY A 252 3.82 -17.11 -8.63
C GLY A 252 3.62 -16.31 -9.93
N GLY A 253 2.39 -15.98 -10.29
CA GLY A 253 2.09 -15.34 -11.58
C GLY A 253 2.33 -13.82 -11.62
N ASN A 254 2.82 -13.33 -12.76
CA ASN A 254 2.78 -11.90 -13.09
C ASN A 254 1.34 -11.47 -13.36
N TYR A 255 0.87 -10.42 -12.67
CA TYR A 255 -0.41 -9.76 -12.97
C TYR A 255 -0.20 -8.59 -13.91
N TYR A 256 -1.25 -8.20 -14.60
CA TYR A 256 -1.22 -7.09 -15.55
C TYR A 256 -2.32 -6.11 -15.20
N LEU A 257 -1.93 -4.85 -15.00
CA LEU A 257 -2.84 -3.77 -14.59
C LEU A 257 -2.99 -2.77 -15.73
N ILE A 258 -4.22 -2.39 -16.03
CA ILE A 258 -4.56 -1.31 -16.97
C ILE A 258 -5.27 -0.23 -16.16
N LEU A 259 -4.72 0.98 -16.12
CA LEU A 259 -5.35 2.13 -15.48
C LEU A 259 -6.31 2.83 -16.45
N ILE A 260 -7.54 3.06 -15.98
CA ILE A 260 -8.60 3.70 -16.74
C ILE A 260 -9.09 4.91 -15.97
N GLU A 261 -9.12 6.04 -16.66
CA GLU A 261 -9.58 7.30 -16.12
C GLU A 261 -10.80 7.82 -16.90
N ASN A 262 -11.28 8.98 -16.45
CA ASN A 262 -12.42 9.68 -17.04
C ASN A 262 -13.73 8.87 -16.98
N LEU A 263 -13.83 7.90 -16.04
CA LEU A 263 -15.00 7.05 -15.87
C LEU A 263 -16.21 7.86 -15.37
N GLU A 264 -17.41 7.43 -15.75
CA GLU A 264 -18.67 8.01 -15.27
C GLU A 264 -18.81 7.83 -13.76
N THR A 265 -19.43 8.80 -13.09
CA THR A 265 -19.79 8.65 -11.69
C THR A 265 -20.87 7.58 -11.52
N GLY A 266 -20.72 6.70 -10.54
CA GLY A 266 -21.65 5.58 -10.31
C GLY A 266 -21.39 4.33 -11.15
N LEU A 267 -20.35 4.30 -11.99
CA LEU A 267 -19.95 3.08 -12.68
C LEU A 267 -19.42 2.04 -11.66
N THR A 268 -19.92 0.81 -11.73
CA THR A 268 -19.53 -0.26 -10.81
C THR A 268 -18.43 -1.15 -11.39
N PRO A 269 -17.61 -1.80 -10.55
CA PRO A 269 -16.67 -2.82 -11.00
C PRO A 269 -17.32 -3.94 -11.82
N LEU A 270 -18.50 -4.39 -11.38
CA LEU A 270 -19.24 -5.46 -12.06
C LEU A 270 -19.63 -5.05 -13.48
N ALA A 271 -20.11 -3.82 -13.69
CA ALA A 271 -20.46 -3.32 -15.01
C ALA A 271 -19.25 -3.32 -15.97
N ILE A 272 -18.06 -2.96 -15.49
CA ILE A 272 -16.81 -3.04 -16.26
C ILE A 272 -16.49 -4.49 -16.64
N MET A 273 -16.54 -5.39 -15.67
CA MET A 273 -16.22 -6.81 -15.86
C MET A 273 -17.19 -7.49 -16.83
N GLU A 274 -18.49 -7.26 -16.65
CA GLU A 274 -19.53 -7.80 -17.54
C GLU A 274 -19.39 -7.27 -18.95
N PHE A 275 -19.22 -5.95 -19.10
CA PHE A 275 -19.01 -5.33 -20.41
C PHE A 275 -17.81 -5.94 -21.13
N LEU A 276 -16.64 -6.01 -20.47
CA LEU A 276 -15.44 -6.58 -21.08
C LEU A 276 -15.63 -8.04 -21.47
N ARG A 277 -16.23 -8.86 -20.59
CA ARG A 277 -16.52 -10.26 -20.87
C ARG A 277 -17.41 -10.45 -22.11
N THR A 278 -18.34 -9.54 -22.38
CA THR A 278 -19.18 -9.59 -23.60
C THR A 278 -18.42 -9.24 -24.88
N LYS A 279 -17.34 -8.48 -24.79
CA LYS A 279 -16.58 -7.98 -25.96
C LYS A 279 -15.30 -8.75 -26.21
N VAL A 280 -14.69 -9.26 -25.16
CA VAL A 280 -13.44 -10.01 -25.17
C VAL A 280 -13.63 -11.21 -24.25
N PRO A 281 -13.45 -12.46 -24.72
CA PRO A 281 -13.72 -13.66 -23.93
C PRO A 281 -12.56 -13.90 -22.94
N VAL A 282 -12.43 -13.02 -21.95
CA VAL A 282 -11.41 -13.04 -20.90
C VAL A 282 -12.05 -12.95 -19.52
N THR A 283 -11.34 -13.48 -18.54
CA THR A 283 -11.60 -13.22 -17.12
C THR A 283 -10.72 -12.05 -16.67
N CYS A 284 -11.33 -11.05 -16.04
CA CYS A 284 -10.62 -9.92 -15.45
C CYS A 284 -11.30 -9.48 -14.17
N GLN A 285 -10.55 -8.82 -13.29
CA GLN A 285 -11.12 -8.09 -12.15
C GLN A 285 -11.09 -6.60 -12.47
N ALA A 286 -12.14 -5.87 -12.10
CA ALA A 286 -12.15 -4.41 -12.20
C ALA A 286 -12.16 -3.80 -10.81
N LEU A 287 -11.54 -2.63 -10.69
CA LEU A 287 -11.57 -1.83 -9.48
C LEU A 287 -11.89 -0.40 -9.82
N ILE A 288 -12.59 0.23 -8.89
CA ILE A 288 -12.92 1.65 -8.93
C ILE A 288 -12.25 2.29 -7.72
N PHE A 289 -11.45 3.32 -7.99
CA PHE A 289 -10.77 4.07 -6.95
C PHE A 289 -11.74 5.03 -6.25
N PRO A 290 -11.58 5.23 -4.93
CA PRO A 290 -12.34 6.26 -4.21
C PRO A 290 -12.17 7.64 -4.89
N CYS A 291 -13.28 8.38 -4.98
CA CYS A 291 -13.31 9.75 -5.46
C CYS A 291 -14.13 10.61 -4.48
N LEU A 292 -13.85 11.91 -4.45
CA LEU A 292 -14.65 12.87 -3.69
C LEU A 292 -16.03 13.02 -4.34
N SER A 293 -17.03 13.42 -3.56
CA SER A 293 -18.35 13.76 -4.11
C SER A 293 -18.33 14.96 -5.05
N SER A 294 -17.26 15.78 -4.99
CA SER A 294 -16.99 16.90 -5.88
C SER A 294 -16.25 16.51 -7.16
N ASP A 295 -15.78 15.27 -7.28
CA ASP A 295 -15.06 14.83 -8.47
C ASP A 295 -16.03 14.61 -9.63
N PHE A 296 -15.68 15.18 -10.79
CA PHE A 296 -16.51 15.10 -11.99
C PHE A 296 -16.35 13.77 -12.74
N PHE A 297 -15.48 12.88 -12.26
CA PHE A 297 -15.17 11.59 -12.87
C PHE A 297 -14.53 10.62 -11.89
N MET A 298 -14.66 9.34 -12.20
CA MET A 298 -14.04 8.26 -11.46
C MET A 298 -12.80 7.73 -12.20
N ARG A 299 -11.96 7.04 -11.44
CA ARG A 299 -10.76 6.34 -11.93
C ARG A 299 -10.84 4.90 -11.47
N GLY A 300 -10.19 4.01 -12.21
CA GLY A 300 -10.23 2.60 -11.91
C GLY A 300 -9.12 1.84 -12.60
N SER A 301 -9.18 0.53 -12.46
CA SER A 301 -8.23 -0.37 -13.07
C SER A 301 -8.86 -1.70 -13.49
N ILE A 302 -8.25 -2.34 -14.48
CA ILE A 302 -8.50 -3.73 -14.85
C ILE A 302 -7.27 -4.53 -14.47
N LEU A 303 -7.46 -5.59 -13.68
CA LEU A 303 -6.45 -6.55 -13.31
C LEU A 303 -6.66 -7.86 -14.08
N LEU A 304 -5.58 -8.37 -14.66
CA LEU A 304 -5.54 -9.61 -15.44
C LEU A 304 -4.45 -10.53 -14.90
N ASP A 305 -4.72 -11.83 -14.97
CA ASP A 305 -3.91 -12.91 -14.40
C ASP A 305 -2.90 -13.50 -15.38
N SER A 306 -3.02 -13.18 -16.67
CA SER A 306 -2.15 -13.73 -17.71
C SER A 306 -1.83 -12.70 -18.79
N LYS A 307 -0.64 -12.85 -19.38
CA LYS A 307 -0.17 -12.00 -20.48
C LYS A 307 -1.14 -12.05 -21.67
N ARG A 308 -1.64 -13.25 -21.98
CA ARG A 308 -2.58 -13.48 -23.07
C ARG A 308 -3.87 -12.69 -22.87
N ASN A 309 -4.47 -12.77 -21.68
CA ASN A 309 -5.69 -12.00 -21.37
C ASN A 309 -5.42 -10.49 -21.46
N PHE A 310 -4.26 -10.04 -20.97
CA PHE A 310 -3.84 -8.65 -21.07
C PHE A 310 -3.68 -8.15 -22.50
N GLU A 311 -3.02 -8.92 -23.37
CA GLU A 311 -2.87 -8.59 -24.79
C GLU A 311 -4.23 -8.54 -25.50
N MET A 312 -5.12 -9.49 -25.23
CA MET A 312 -6.47 -9.50 -25.79
C MET A 312 -7.28 -8.26 -25.39
N VAL A 313 -7.21 -7.86 -24.12
CA VAL A 313 -7.86 -6.64 -23.63
C VAL A 313 -7.21 -5.39 -24.21
N CYS A 314 -5.88 -5.30 -24.27
CA CYS A 314 -5.20 -4.15 -24.87
C CYS A 314 -5.55 -3.99 -26.35
N ASN A 315 -5.54 -5.09 -27.13
CA ASN A 315 -5.92 -5.05 -28.54
C ASN A 315 -7.36 -4.54 -28.74
N PHE A 316 -8.26 -4.88 -27.83
CA PHE A 316 -9.62 -4.35 -27.84
C PHE A 316 -9.66 -2.86 -27.45
N LEU A 317 -8.97 -2.47 -26.38
CA LEU A 317 -9.04 -1.11 -25.85
C LEU A 317 -8.27 -0.08 -26.69
N ASP A 318 -7.16 -0.48 -27.32
CA ASP A 318 -6.30 0.39 -28.13
C ASP A 318 -6.74 0.49 -29.59
N ASN A 319 -7.80 -0.23 -29.98
CA ASN A 319 -8.28 -0.22 -31.35
C ASN A 319 -8.71 1.21 -31.74
N PRO A 320 -8.05 1.84 -32.73
CA PRO A 320 -8.32 3.23 -33.08
C PRO A 320 -9.71 3.42 -33.69
N ASP A 321 -10.33 2.37 -34.21
CA ASP A 321 -11.64 2.43 -34.86
C ASP A 321 -12.81 2.40 -33.86
N GLN A 322 -12.50 2.42 -32.56
CA GLN A 322 -13.52 2.40 -31.53
C GLN A 322 -13.13 3.16 -30.26
N ILE A 323 -14.15 3.62 -29.53
CA ILE A 323 -14.01 4.23 -28.21
C ILE A 323 -15.10 3.66 -27.31
N ILE A 324 -14.74 3.32 -26.07
CA ILE A 324 -15.72 2.94 -25.06
C ILE A 324 -16.22 4.21 -24.39
N VAL A 325 -17.54 4.35 -24.31
CA VAL A 325 -18.19 5.47 -23.64
C VAL A 325 -19.22 4.98 -22.63
N SER A 326 -19.45 5.77 -21.59
CA SER A 326 -20.63 5.63 -20.73
C SER A 326 -21.90 6.09 -21.44
N SER A 327 -23.06 5.83 -20.84
CA SER A 327 -24.36 6.29 -21.33
C SER A 327 -24.47 7.81 -21.50
N SER A 328 -23.65 8.60 -20.78
CA SER A 328 -23.57 10.06 -20.92
C SER A 328 -22.70 10.51 -22.11
N GLY A 329 -22.03 9.57 -22.80
CA GLY A 329 -21.06 9.85 -23.85
C GLY A 329 -19.62 10.07 -23.37
N ARG A 330 -19.33 9.86 -22.08
CA ARG A 330 -18.02 10.08 -21.48
C ARG A 330 -17.03 8.98 -21.88
N PRO A 331 -15.91 9.29 -22.56
CA PRO A 331 -15.00 8.27 -23.08
C PRO A 331 -14.06 7.74 -21.99
N TRP A 332 -13.80 6.44 -22.03
CA TRP A 332 -12.72 5.84 -21.24
C TRP A 332 -11.38 6.32 -21.76
N VAL A 333 -10.48 6.66 -20.84
CA VAL A 333 -9.11 7.04 -21.17
C VAL A 333 -8.13 6.12 -20.47
N ILE A 334 -7.40 5.34 -21.27
CA ILE A 334 -6.28 4.56 -20.74
C ILE A 334 -5.09 5.49 -20.58
N THR A 335 -4.59 5.54 -19.35
CA THR A 335 -3.45 6.36 -18.99
C THR A 335 -2.19 5.52 -18.82
N GLU A 336 -2.30 4.30 -18.26
CA GLU A 336 -1.14 3.45 -17.99
C GLU A 336 -1.44 1.96 -18.10
N LYS A 337 -0.38 1.19 -18.36
CA LYS A 337 -0.36 -0.28 -18.39
C LYS A 337 0.91 -0.75 -17.72
N MET A 338 0.81 -1.66 -16.76
CA MET A 338 1.96 -2.11 -15.98
C MET A 338 1.87 -3.58 -15.61
N ILE A 339 3.03 -4.19 -15.37
CA ILE A 339 3.15 -5.56 -14.85
C ILE A 339 3.30 -5.46 -13.33
N VAL A 340 2.56 -6.29 -12.62
CA VAL A 340 2.41 -6.25 -11.17
C VAL A 340 2.78 -7.62 -10.62
N HIS A 341 3.86 -7.69 -9.83
CA HIS A 341 4.28 -8.94 -9.17
C HIS A 341 3.44 -9.22 -7.92
N GLY A 342 3.44 -10.48 -7.46
CA GLY A 342 2.45 -11.05 -6.53
C GLY A 342 2.15 -10.29 -5.22
N SER A 343 3.06 -9.44 -4.73
CA SER A 343 2.86 -8.63 -3.51
C SER A 343 1.75 -7.57 -3.65
N LEU A 344 1.58 -6.99 -4.84
CA LEU A 344 0.58 -5.96 -5.13
C LEU A 344 -0.82 -6.54 -5.38
N ARG A 345 -0.92 -7.83 -5.72
CA ARG A 345 -2.20 -8.53 -5.93
C ARG A 345 -3.04 -8.54 -4.65
N ALA A 346 -2.44 -8.81 -3.50
CA ALA A 346 -3.14 -8.84 -2.21
C ALA A 346 -3.74 -7.47 -1.84
N SER A 347 -3.05 -6.38 -2.19
CA SER A 347 -3.52 -5.00 -2.01
C SER A 347 -4.68 -4.68 -2.95
N ILE A 348 -4.60 -5.14 -4.20
CA ILE A 348 -5.66 -4.96 -5.20
C ILE A 348 -6.91 -5.77 -4.82
N GLU A 349 -6.78 -7.04 -4.43
CA GLU A 349 -7.91 -7.86 -3.96
C GLU A 349 -8.59 -7.25 -2.72
N THR A 350 -7.82 -6.58 -1.86
CA THR A 350 -8.35 -5.86 -0.69
C THR A 350 -9.16 -4.63 -1.10
N LEU A 351 -8.73 -3.88 -2.13
CA LEU A 351 -9.50 -2.77 -2.71
C LEU A 351 -10.79 -3.28 -3.41
N SER A 352 -10.74 -4.45 -4.03
CA SER A 352 -11.89 -5.08 -4.70
C SER A 352 -13.00 -5.43 -3.70
N LEU A 353 -12.63 -5.91 -2.49
CA LEU A 353 -13.56 -6.22 -1.40
C LEU A 353 -14.22 -4.96 -0.79
N VAL A 354 -13.55 -3.82 -0.82
CA VAL A 354 -14.09 -2.53 -0.33
C VAL A 354 -15.05 -1.90 -1.34
N SER A 355 -14.78 -2.09 -2.64
CA SER A 355 -15.61 -1.55 -3.74
C SER A 355 -16.99 -2.23 -3.83
N GLN A 356 -17.10 -3.48 -3.40
CA GLN A 356 -18.36 -4.27 -3.44
C GLN A 356 -19.40 -3.87 -2.36
N LYS A 357 -19.08 -2.95 -1.44
CA LYS A 357 -19.97 -2.61 -0.30
C LYS A 357 -21.03 -1.52 -0.58
N ARG A 358 -21.22 -1.10 -1.83
CA ARG A 358 -22.29 -0.17 -2.22
C ARG A 358 -23.12 -0.73 -3.37
N ASP A 359 -24.10 -1.55 -3.03
CA ASP A 359 -25.22 -1.86 -3.91
C ASP A 359 -26.33 -0.83 -3.67
N ILE A 360 -26.34 0.22 -4.50
CA ILE A 360 -27.55 0.97 -4.84
C ILE A 360 -27.46 1.23 -6.34
N GLY A 361 -28.43 0.65 -7.08
CA GLY A 361 -28.36 0.47 -8.52
C GLY A 361 -28.23 1.76 -9.33
N SER A 362 -27.42 1.67 -10.38
CA SER A 362 -27.61 2.41 -11.62
C SER A 362 -26.99 1.60 -12.76
N SER A 363 -27.82 1.20 -13.73
CA SER A 363 -27.36 0.60 -14.99
C SER A 363 -26.70 1.68 -15.83
N ASN A 364 -25.41 1.92 -15.62
CA ASN A 364 -24.62 2.78 -16.49
C ASN A 364 -24.11 1.93 -17.66
N GLU A 365 -24.97 1.74 -18.67
CA GLU A 365 -24.65 0.94 -19.86
C GLU A 365 -23.42 1.51 -20.58
N LEU A 366 -22.33 0.75 -20.54
CA LEU A 366 -21.13 0.98 -21.34
C LEU A 366 -21.41 0.56 -22.78
N LYS A 367 -20.96 1.35 -23.76
CA LYS A 367 -21.07 0.99 -25.18
C LYS A 367 -19.78 1.27 -25.94
N VAL A 368 -19.64 0.55 -27.05
CA VAL A 368 -18.55 0.74 -28.01
C VAL A 368 -19.07 1.62 -29.14
N VAL A 369 -18.46 2.79 -29.33
CA VAL A 369 -18.76 3.71 -30.42
C VAL A 369 -17.73 3.51 -31.53
N ARG A 370 -18.19 3.39 -32.78
CA ARG A 370 -17.35 3.10 -33.95
C ARG A 370 -16.94 4.35 -34.71
N SER A 371 -15.72 4.32 -35.24
CA SER A 371 -15.20 5.34 -36.15
C SER A 371 -16.17 5.61 -37.31
N GLY A 372 -16.24 6.88 -37.71
CA GLY A 372 -17.16 7.37 -38.75
C GLY A 372 -18.52 7.86 -38.24
N THR A 373 -18.88 7.61 -36.98
CA THR A 373 -20.08 8.18 -36.36
C THR A 373 -19.82 9.57 -35.78
N ASP A 374 -20.84 10.42 -35.69
CA ASP A 374 -20.70 11.74 -35.04
C ASP A 374 -20.43 11.60 -33.54
N GLU A 375 -21.00 10.57 -32.91
CA GLU A 375 -20.71 10.22 -31.52
C GLU A 375 -19.23 9.88 -31.31
N TYR A 376 -18.61 9.15 -32.25
CA TYR A 376 -17.17 8.85 -32.16
C TYR A 376 -16.33 10.12 -32.24
N LYS A 377 -16.69 11.06 -33.13
CA LYS A 377 -15.95 12.33 -33.25
C LYS A 377 -15.96 13.09 -31.92
N VAL A 378 -17.12 13.23 -31.29
CA VAL A 378 -17.27 13.88 -29.98
C VAL A 378 -16.50 13.12 -28.90
N ALA A 379 -16.65 11.80 -28.82
CA ALA A 379 -15.93 10.97 -27.86
C ALA A 379 -14.41 11.05 -28.04
N LYS A 380 -13.93 11.14 -29.28
CA LYS A 380 -12.50 11.30 -29.60
C LYS A 380 -11.99 12.66 -29.16
N GLU A 381 -12.71 13.73 -29.42
CA GLU A 381 -12.35 15.09 -28.98
C GLU A 381 -12.29 15.17 -27.45
N LEU A 382 -13.29 14.63 -26.74
CA LEU A 382 -13.31 14.57 -25.28
C LEU A 382 -12.15 13.73 -24.73
N SER A 383 -11.85 12.58 -25.34
CA SER A 383 -10.74 11.71 -24.94
C SER A 383 -9.39 12.40 -25.13
N ASN A 384 -9.20 13.10 -26.25
CA ASN A 384 -7.99 13.87 -26.53
C ASN A 384 -7.83 15.03 -25.53
N MET A 385 -8.90 15.79 -25.28
CA MET A 385 -8.90 16.88 -24.32
C MET A 385 -8.56 16.39 -22.90
N TYR A 386 -9.14 15.27 -22.46
CA TYR A 386 -8.78 14.68 -21.17
C TYR A 386 -7.32 14.22 -21.13
N ARG A 387 -6.80 13.64 -22.22
CA ARG A 387 -5.39 13.23 -22.31
C ARG A 387 -4.45 14.44 -22.22
N GLU A 388 -4.78 15.55 -22.87
CA GLU A 388 -4.04 16.80 -22.74
C GLU A 388 -4.08 17.34 -21.32
N PHE A 389 -5.25 17.33 -20.68
CA PHE A 389 -5.41 17.70 -19.27
C PHE A 389 -4.55 16.82 -18.36
N SER A 390 -4.60 15.49 -18.52
CA SER A 390 -3.80 14.53 -17.76
C SER A 390 -2.30 14.78 -17.96
N ASN A 391 -1.87 15.03 -19.21
CA ASN A 391 -0.49 15.39 -19.51
C ASN A 391 -0.06 16.73 -18.88
N HIS A 392 -0.95 17.72 -18.87
CA HIS A 392 -0.69 18.99 -18.20
C HIS A 392 -0.56 18.80 -16.69
N LEU A 393 -1.44 17.99 -16.09
CA LEU A 393 -1.35 17.62 -14.68
C LEU A 393 -0.02 16.91 -14.38
N LYS A 394 0.40 15.95 -15.22
CA LYS A 394 1.71 15.27 -15.14
C LYS A 394 2.89 16.25 -15.23
N ARG A 395 2.82 17.26 -16.10
CA ARG A 395 3.86 18.29 -16.20
C ARG A 395 3.89 19.21 -14.98
N LEU A 396 2.73 19.63 -14.49
CA LEU A 396 2.63 20.41 -13.26
C LEU A 396 3.09 19.61 -12.04
N GLN A 397 2.86 18.29 -12.00
CA GLN A 397 3.42 17.37 -10.99
C GLN A 397 4.93 17.47 -11.01
N LYS A 398 5.53 17.17 -12.16
CA LYS A 398 6.99 17.20 -12.35
C LYS A 398 7.58 18.55 -11.99
N ARG A 399 6.93 19.64 -12.40
CA ARG A 399 7.38 20.99 -12.06
C ARG A 399 7.31 21.26 -10.56
N LEU A 400 6.21 20.91 -9.90
CA LEU A 400 6.08 21.07 -8.45
C LEU A 400 7.21 20.35 -7.72
N ILE A 401 7.47 19.09 -8.09
CA ILE A 401 8.57 18.27 -7.55
C ILE A 401 9.91 18.98 -7.71
N VAL A 402 10.21 19.52 -8.90
CA VAL A 402 11.46 20.24 -9.18
C VAL A 402 11.57 21.53 -8.37
N GLU A 403 10.51 22.34 -8.30
CA GLU A 403 10.52 23.63 -7.59
C GLU A 403 10.62 23.43 -6.08
N GLU A 404 9.93 22.43 -5.53
CA GLU A 404 10.07 22.04 -4.12
C GLU A 404 11.52 21.61 -3.82
N GLY A 405 12.12 20.79 -4.69
CA GLY A 405 13.54 20.44 -4.61
C GLY A 405 14.47 21.66 -4.60
N ASN A 406 14.24 22.63 -5.48
CA ASN A 406 15.03 23.86 -5.55
C ASN A 406 14.91 24.71 -4.27
N ILE A 407 13.70 24.84 -3.72
CA ILE A 407 13.45 25.57 -2.47
C ILE A 407 14.23 24.92 -1.32
N TRP A 408 14.19 23.59 -1.23
CA TRP A 408 14.92 22.83 -0.21
C TRP A 408 16.45 22.99 -0.35
N GLN A 409 16.98 22.97 -1.57
CA GLN A 409 18.41 23.21 -1.82
C GLN A 409 18.85 24.61 -1.37
N GLN A 410 18.06 25.65 -1.68
CA GLN A 410 18.37 27.02 -1.26
C GLN A 410 18.30 27.20 0.26
N TYR A 411 17.34 26.55 0.91
CA TYR A 411 17.22 26.54 2.37
C TYR A 411 18.47 25.92 3.02
N ASN A 412 18.92 24.77 2.50
CA ASN A 412 20.09 24.07 3.02
C ASN A 412 21.41 24.85 2.78
N ALA A 413 21.55 25.52 1.63
CA ALA A 413 22.71 26.37 1.34
C ALA A 413 22.85 27.55 2.33
N LYS A 414 21.73 28.17 2.73
CA LYS A 414 21.74 29.27 3.72
C LYS A 414 22.11 28.83 5.13
N ARG A 415 21.84 27.56 5.50
CA ARG A 415 22.24 27.01 6.81
C ARG A 415 23.75 26.76 6.87
N ARG A 416 24.36 26.29 5.77
CA ARG A 416 25.81 26.04 5.68
C ARG A 416 26.68 27.30 5.75
N ILE A 417 26.13 28.48 5.45
CA ILE A 417 26.86 29.76 5.52
C ILE A 417 26.82 30.36 6.94
N ARG A 418 25.94 29.87 7.81
CA ARG A 418 25.76 30.36 9.20
C ARG A 418 26.42 29.48 10.26
N SER A 419 26.90 28.30 9.88
CA SER A 419 27.84 27.45 10.64
C SER A 419 29.25 27.77 10.23
#